data_AF-A0A1Y3A5F0-F1
#
_entry.id   AF-A0A1Y3A5F0-F1
#
_cell.length_a   1.000
_cell.length_b   1.000
_cell.length_c   1.000
_cell.angle_alpha   90.00
_cell.angle_beta   90.00
_cell.angle_gamma   90.00
#
_symmetry.space_group_name_H-M   'P 1'
#
loop_
_entity.id
_entity.type
_entity.pdbx_description
1 polymer ?
#
loop_
_entity_poly.entity_id
_entity_poly.type
_entity_poly.pdbx_seq_one_letter_code
_entity_poly.pdbx_strand_id
1 'polypeptide(L)'
;MSPSIPSFGSDERSPPRGAPGSGALGADRGLRIRMLVATALVVALPFAFVYAFVFLINAVGLPLLEWANERPYTGEVYVDPVFLAVVVLGGLAVQYRYGPRTVLRSVGARRVSADEYPELHAAVTRLAAQADVPGPDVAVKHTEIPNAFAVGTPGDGTVVVTTGLLDRLGDEELEAVLAHELSHLANRDASLMTVAWVLPTVTYYLAVLASYVLYGLVRFLGAGGGGGGNRDGRGLLVGLVVITV
;
A
#
# COMPACT_ATOMS: atom_id res chain seq x y z
N MET A 1 31.63 -52.07 -53.39
CA MET A 1 31.91 -50.68 -52.93
C MET A 1 31.08 -50.44 -51.68
N SER A 2 31.69 -50.61 -50.51
CA SER A 2 31.06 -50.26 -49.22
C SER A 2 31.64 -48.93 -48.75
N PRO A 3 30.84 -47.96 -48.29
CA PRO A 3 31.38 -46.74 -47.70
C PRO A 3 31.83 -47.01 -46.25
N SER A 4 33.04 -46.57 -45.96
CA SER A 4 33.70 -46.58 -44.65
C SER A 4 33.04 -45.58 -43.70
N ILE A 5 32.71 -46.03 -42.48
CA ILE A 5 32.26 -45.18 -41.37
C ILE A 5 33.49 -44.50 -40.73
N PRO A 6 33.49 -43.18 -40.50
CA PRO A 6 34.53 -42.52 -39.72
C PRO A 6 34.31 -42.74 -38.21
N SER A 7 35.38 -43.12 -37.51
CA SER A 7 35.41 -43.28 -36.06
C SER A 7 35.28 -41.94 -35.35
N PHE A 8 34.27 -41.78 -34.49
CA PHE A 8 34.19 -40.65 -33.57
C PHE A 8 35.20 -40.83 -32.44
N GLY A 9 36.15 -39.91 -32.36
CA GLY A 9 37.10 -39.80 -31.26
C GLY A 9 36.37 -39.53 -29.94
N SER A 10 36.83 -40.21 -28.90
CA SER A 10 36.50 -39.94 -27.51
C SER A 10 37.13 -38.61 -27.10
N ASP A 11 36.41 -37.51 -27.30
CA ASP A 11 36.79 -36.22 -26.73
C ASP A 11 36.55 -36.25 -25.22
N GLU A 12 37.65 -36.28 -24.47
CA GLU A 12 37.70 -36.12 -23.02
C GLU A 12 37.04 -34.80 -22.64
N ARG A 13 35.78 -34.85 -22.20
CA ARG A 13 35.15 -33.71 -21.50
C ARG A 13 35.86 -33.54 -20.16
N SER A 14 36.78 -32.59 -20.12
CA SER A 14 37.28 -32.01 -18.89
C SER A 14 36.09 -31.58 -18.01
N PRO A 15 36.03 -31.96 -16.71
CA PRO A 15 34.99 -31.48 -15.84
C PRO A 15 35.10 -29.96 -15.69
N PRO A 16 33.98 -29.21 -15.66
CA PRO A 16 34.02 -27.78 -15.43
C PRO A 16 34.66 -27.52 -14.05
N ARG A 17 35.80 -26.83 -14.06
CA ARG A 17 36.45 -26.31 -12.85
C ARG A 17 35.58 -25.19 -12.28
N GLY A 18 35.26 -25.32 -11.00
CA GLY A 18 34.74 -24.23 -10.18
C GLY A 18 33.23 -24.18 -10.09
N ALA A 19 32.66 -25.04 -9.24
CA ALA A 19 31.45 -24.65 -8.52
C ALA A 19 31.80 -23.38 -7.70
N PRO A 20 31.12 -22.24 -7.87
CA PRO A 20 31.17 -21.22 -6.85
C PRO A 20 30.63 -21.84 -5.57
N GLY A 21 31.47 -21.81 -4.53
CA GLY A 21 31.19 -22.40 -3.25
C GLY A 21 29.84 -21.95 -2.71
N SER A 22 29.29 -22.81 -1.87
CA SER A 22 28.18 -22.59 -0.93
C SER A 22 28.45 -21.38 -0.02
N GLY A 23 28.41 -20.18 -0.59
CA GLY A 23 28.18 -18.94 0.11
C GLY A 23 26.70 -18.68 0.03
N ALA A 24 26.03 -18.66 1.18
CA ALA A 24 24.65 -18.22 1.33
C ALA A 24 24.32 -17.11 0.33
N LEU A 25 23.21 -17.23 -0.41
CA LEU A 25 22.57 -16.13 -1.12
C LEU A 25 22.24 -15.06 -0.06
N GLY A 26 23.23 -14.24 0.25
CA GLY A 26 23.15 -13.18 1.23
C GLY A 26 22.21 -12.16 0.63
N ALA A 27 20.95 -12.20 1.08
CA ALA A 27 19.89 -11.37 0.50
C ALA A 27 20.42 -9.96 0.23
N ASP A 28 20.27 -9.54 -1.03
CA ASP A 28 20.98 -8.40 -1.59
C ASP A 28 20.95 -7.22 -0.63
N ARG A 29 22.14 -6.80 -0.17
CA ARG A 29 22.26 -5.66 0.76
C ARG A 29 21.51 -4.43 0.23
N GLY A 30 21.51 -4.25 -1.09
CA GLY A 30 20.73 -3.21 -1.77
C GLY A 30 19.21 -3.35 -1.55
N LEU A 31 18.66 -4.55 -1.68
CA LEU A 31 17.24 -4.80 -1.42
C LEU A 31 16.89 -4.53 0.04
N ARG A 32 17.70 -5.05 0.98
CA ARG A 32 17.49 -4.82 2.43
C ARG A 32 17.51 -3.33 2.78
N ILE A 33 18.45 -2.56 2.23
CA ILE A 33 18.53 -1.11 2.47
C ILE A 33 17.27 -0.42 1.92
N ARG A 34 16.86 -0.71 0.69
CA ARG A 34 15.65 -0.12 0.09
C ARG A 34 14.41 -0.42 0.93
N MET A 35 14.25 -1.67 1.35
CA MET A 35 13.14 -2.10 2.21
C MET A 35 13.14 -1.39 3.56
N LEU A 36 14.32 -1.24 4.19
CA LEU A 36 14.45 -0.50 5.46
C LEU A 36 14.09 0.97 5.30
N VAL A 37 14.59 1.62 4.24
CA VAL A 37 14.27 3.02 3.94
C VAL A 37 12.78 3.20 3.67
N ALA A 38 12.18 2.33 2.85
CA ALA A 38 10.75 2.36 2.55
C ALA A 38 9.91 2.19 3.83
N THR A 39 10.27 1.22 4.67
CA THR A 39 9.59 0.99 5.95
C THR A 39 9.73 2.20 6.88
N ALA A 40 10.92 2.78 6.98
CA ALA A 40 11.16 3.97 7.79
C ALA A 40 10.32 5.16 7.31
N LEU A 41 10.21 5.36 6.00
CA LEU A 41 9.37 6.40 5.42
C LEU A 41 7.88 6.17 5.69
N VAL A 42 7.39 4.93 5.53
CA VAL A 42 5.99 4.58 5.84
C VAL A 42 5.64 4.87 7.30
N VAL A 43 6.58 4.65 8.22
CA VAL A 43 6.38 4.97 9.64
C VAL A 43 6.52 6.46 9.90
N ALA A 44 7.50 7.16 9.31
CA ALA A 44 7.80 8.55 9.63
C ALA A 44 6.84 9.56 8.98
N LEU A 45 6.38 9.29 7.75
CA LEU A 45 5.54 10.22 6.98
C LEU A 45 4.23 10.59 7.69
N PRO A 46 3.48 9.68 8.33
CA PRO A 46 2.29 10.05 9.09
C PRO A 46 2.57 11.06 10.21
N PHE A 47 3.70 10.94 10.93
CA PHE A 47 4.08 11.90 11.96
C PHE A 47 4.42 13.25 11.37
N ALA A 48 5.26 13.25 10.32
CA ALA A 48 5.65 14.46 9.63
C ALA A 48 4.43 15.20 9.07
N PHE A 49 3.48 14.45 8.51
CA PHE A 49 2.23 14.99 7.98
C PHE A 49 1.37 15.64 9.07
N VAL A 50 1.15 14.96 10.20
CA VAL A 50 0.36 15.51 11.31
C VAL A 50 1.01 16.78 11.87
N TYR A 51 2.32 16.76 12.11
CA TYR A 51 3.00 17.95 12.64
C TYR A 51 3.08 19.09 11.63
N ALA A 52 3.23 18.81 10.33
CA ALA A 52 3.14 19.83 9.29
C ALA A 52 1.74 20.47 9.26
N PHE A 53 0.69 19.67 9.44
CA PHE A 53 -0.69 20.16 9.50
C PHE A 53 -0.96 20.99 10.77
N VAL A 54 -0.48 20.54 11.94
CA VAL A 54 -0.54 21.32 13.19
C VAL A 54 0.23 22.64 13.06
N PHE A 55 1.41 22.62 12.45
CA PHE A 55 2.17 23.83 12.16
C PHE A 55 1.39 24.78 11.26
N LEU A 56 0.78 24.28 10.18
CA LEU A 56 -0.03 25.08 9.26
C LEU A 56 -1.24 25.72 9.98
N ILE A 57 -1.92 24.99 10.86
CA ILE A 57 -3.03 25.53 11.64
C ILE A 57 -2.55 26.66 12.56
N ASN A 58 -1.45 26.48 13.28
CA ASN A 58 -0.96 27.53 14.17
C ASN A 58 -0.39 28.74 13.41
N ALA A 59 0.31 28.52 12.32
CA ALA A 59 0.97 29.58 11.55
C ALA A 59 0.01 30.38 10.67
N VAL A 60 -1.05 29.74 10.15
CA VAL A 60 -1.96 30.35 9.17
C VAL A 60 -3.40 30.26 9.63
N GLY A 61 -3.85 29.08 10.08
CA GLY A 61 -5.25 28.85 10.47
C GLY A 61 -5.74 29.76 11.59
N LEU A 62 -5.02 29.80 12.72
CA LEU A 62 -5.40 30.61 13.89
C LEU A 62 -5.32 32.12 13.60
N PRO A 63 -4.23 32.68 13.03
CA PRO A 63 -4.19 34.10 12.68
C PRO A 63 -5.29 34.50 11.67
N LEU A 64 -5.62 33.62 10.72
CA LEU A 64 -6.70 33.86 9.77
C LEU A 64 -8.07 33.88 10.48
N LEU A 65 -8.28 33.02 11.47
CA LEU A 65 -9.49 32.99 12.30
C LEU A 65 -9.63 34.22 13.19
N GLU A 66 -8.53 34.69 13.78
CA GLU A 66 -8.50 35.94 14.56
C GLU A 66 -8.86 37.13 13.67
N TRP A 67 -8.24 37.21 12.49
CA TRP A 67 -8.53 38.24 11.50
C TRP A 67 -10.00 38.23 11.08
N ALA A 68 -10.59 37.05 10.90
CA ALA A 68 -11.97 36.90 10.48
C ALA A 68 -12.99 37.26 11.57
N ASN A 69 -12.69 36.92 12.83
CA ASN A 69 -13.63 37.06 13.95
C ASN A 69 -13.43 38.32 14.80
N GLU A 70 -12.35 39.08 14.59
CA GLU A 70 -11.95 40.24 15.41
C GLU A 70 -11.87 39.91 16.91
N ARG A 71 -11.70 38.62 17.24
CA ARG A 71 -11.55 38.13 18.61
C ARG A 71 -10.17 37.48 18.76
N PRO A 72 -9.40 37.86 19.79
CA PRO A 72 -8.11 37.24 20.06
C PRO A 72 -8.30 35.78 20.46
N TYR A 73 -7.54 34.89 19.83
CA TYR A 73 -7.46 33.47 20.14
C TYR A 73 -6.10 33.19 20.77
N THR A 74 -6.07 33.04 22.09
CA THR A 74 -4.82 32.82 22.84
C THR A 74 -4.40 31.34 22.94
N GLY A 75 -5.04 30.45 22.19
CA GLY A 75 -4.78 29.00 22.26
C GLY A 75 -3.95 28.52 21.08
N GLU A 76 -3.02 27.60 21.32
CA GLU A 76 -2.29 26.88 20.27
C GLU A 76 -2.88 25.48 20.09
N VAL A 77 -2.88 24.99 18.85
CA VAL A 77 -3.20 23.60 18.56
C VAL A 77 -1.95 22.76 18.76
N TYR A 78 -2.03 21.79 19.66
CA TYR A 78 -0.94 20.86 19.93
C TYR A 78 -1.45 19.42 19.90
N VAL A 79 -0.61 18.53 19.38
CA VAL A 79 -0.85 17.10 19.41
C VAL A 79 0.27 16.47 20.23
N ASP A 80 -0.13 15.76 21.30
CA ASP A 80 0.82 15.05 22.15
C ASP A 80 1.57 13.95 21.36
N PRO A 81 2.92 13.91 21.41
CA PRO A 81 3.73 12.96 20.65
C PRO A 81 3.46 11.51 21.03
N VAL A 82 3.19 11.23 22.31
CA VAL A 82 2.94 9.87 22.80
C VAL A 82 1.58 9.40 22.29
N PHE A 83 0.56 10.24 22.39
CA PHE A 83 -0.75 9.98 21.83
C PHE A 83 -0.67 9.71 20.32
N LEU A 84 0.02 10.57 19.57
CA LEU A 84 0.20 10.40 18.13
C LEU A 84 0.93 9.09 17.81
N ALA A 85 1.98 8.76 18.56
CA ALA A 85 2.70 7.50 18.38
C ALA A 85 1.80 6.28 18.63
N VAL A 86 0.99 6.30 19.69
CA VAL A 86 0.04 5.23 19.99
C VAL A 86 -0.98 5.08 18.86
N VAL A 87 -1.53 6.19 18.34
CA VAL A 87 -2.52 6.15 17.24
C VAL A 87 -1.89 5.65 15.95
N VAL A 88 -0.73 6.18 15.55
CA VAL A 88 -0.06 5.80 14.29
C VAL A 88 0.44 4.37 14.35
N LEU A 89 1.18 3.99 15.40
CA LEU A 89 1.72 2.63 15.55
C LEU A 89 0.61 1.60 15.78
N GLY A 90 -0.42 1.96 16.54
CA GLY A 90 -1.62 1.14 16.72
C GLY A 90 -2.36 0.92 15.40
N GLY A 91 -2.55 2.00 14.62
CA GLY A 91 -3.15 1.93 13.28
C GLY A 91 -2.35 1.06 12.33
N LEU A 92 -1.03 1.24 12.28
CA LEU A 92 -0.10 0.39 11.51
C LEU A 92 -0.22 -1.09 11.90
N ALA A 93 -0.29 -1.39 13.20
CA ALA A 93 -0.43 -2.77 13.69
C ALA A 93 -1.78 -3.39 13.31
N VAL A 94 -2.87 -2.63 13.47
CA VAL A 94 -4.22 -3.05 13.04
C VAL A 94 -4.24 -3.31 11.53
N GLN A 95 -3.63 -2.42 10.75
CA GLN A 95 -3.58 -2.52 9.30
C GLN A 95 -2.72 -3.68 8.82
N TYR A 96 -1.58 -3.93 9.45
CA TYR A 96 -0.76 -5.12 9.19
C TYR A 96 -1.55 -6.41 9.44
N ARG A 97 -2.36 -6.44 10.52
CA ARG A 97 -3.12 -7.64 10.94
C ARG A 97 -4.40 -7.88 10.13
N TYR A 98 -5.13 -6.83 9.81
CA TYR A 98 -6.49 -6.90 9.24
C TYR A 98 -6.59 -6.35 7.82
N GLY A 99 -5.61 -5.55 7.39
CA GLY A 99 -5.55 -4.95 6.05
C GLY A 99 -5.77 -5.94 4.91
N PRO A 100 -5.11 -7.12 4.89
CA PRO A 100 -5.32 -8.09 3.82
C PRO A 100 -6.78 -8.54 3.69
N ARG A 101 -7.47 -8.75 4.83
CA ARG A 101 -8.89 -9.11 4.83
C ARG A 101 -9.78 -7.96 4.35
N THR A 102 -9.45 -6.74 4.74
CA THR A 102 -10.15 -5.53 4.28
C THR A 102 -10.01 -5.36 2.77
N VAL A 103 -8.82 -5.58 2.22
CA VAL A 103 -8.56 -5.53 0.77
C VAL A 103 -9.36 -6.60 0.04
N LEU A 104 -9.33 -7.86 0.48
CA LEU A 104 -10.10 -8.94 -0.16
C LEU A 104 -11.60 -8.62 -0.20
N ARG A 105 -12.15 -8.09 0.90
CA ARG A 105 -13.55 -7.66 0.98
C ARG A 105 -13.84 -6.46 0.09
N SER A 106 -12.97 -5.45 0.05
CA SER A 106 -13.18 -4.24 -0.73
C SER A 106 -13.15 -4.50 -2.24
N VAL A 107 -12.33 -5.46 -2.69
CA VAL A 107 -12.28 -5.86 -4.10
C VAL A 107 -13.37 -6.87 -4.49
N GLY A 108 -14.09 -7.43 -3.51
CA GLY A 108 -15.10 -8.47 -3.75
C GLY A 108 -14.51 -9.82 -4.19
N ALA A 109 -13.28 -10.12 -3.80
CA ALA A 109 -12.63 -11.39 -4.12
C ALA A 109 -13.06 -12.48 -3.15
N ARG A 110 -13.36 -13.68 -3.65
CA ARG A 110 -13.76 -14.84 -2.85
C ARG A 110 -12.62 -15.84 -2.83
N ARG A 111 -12.26 -16.34 -1.64
CA ARG A 111 -11.36 -17.49 -1.54
C ARG A 111 -12.02 -18.72 -2.16
N VAL A 112 -11.24 -19.46 -2.93
CA VAL A 112 -11.71 -20.65 -3.66
C VAL A 112 -10.93 -21.87 -3.21
N SER A 113 -11.60 -23.02 -3.23
CA SER A 113 -10.99 -24.31 -2.92
C SER A 113 -10.19 -24.88 -4.11
N ALA A 114 -9.32 -25.85 -3.83
CA ALA A 114 -8.61 -26.59 -4.87
C ALA A 114 -9.57 -27.44 -5.73
N ASP A 115 -10.75 -27.79 -5.23
CA ASP A 115 -11.78 -28.50 -5.99
C ASP A 115 -12.45 -27.59 -7.03
N GLU A 116 -12.59 -26.30 -6.73
CA GLU A 116 -13.16 -25.30 -7.65
C GLU A 116 -12.18 -24.90 -8.76
N TYR A 117 -10.89 -24.73 -8.42
CA TYR A 117 -9.85 -24.29 -9.34
C TYR A 117 -8.55 -25.11 -9.19
N PRO A 118 -8.54 -26.40 -9.61
CA PRO A 118 -7.43 -27.32 -9.34
C PRO A 118 -6.12 -26.90 -10.02
N GLU A 119 -6.19 -26.47 -11.27
CA GLU A 119 -5.01 -26.07 -12.06
C GLU A 119 -4.35 -24.81 -11.48
N LEU A 120 -5.16 -23.82 -11.10
CA LEU A 120 -4.68 -22.60 -10.48
C LEU A 120 -4.01 -22.87 -9.12
N HIS A 121 -4.64 -23.69 -8.27
CA HIS A 121 -4.06 -24.08 -6.98
C HIS A 121 -2.76 -24.87 -7.15
N ALA A 122 -2.69 -25.76 -8.14
CA ALA A 122 -1.47 -26.51 -8.45
C ALA A 122 -0.34 -25.59 -8.93
N ALA A 123 -0.63 -24.64 -9.82
CA ALA A 123 0.33 -23.64 -10.28
C ALA A 123 0.85 -22.78 -9.12
N VAL A 124 -0.05 -22.20 -8.31
CA VAL A 124 0.31 -21.38 -7.16
C VAL A 124 1.16 -22.17 -6.15
N THR A 125 0.77 -23.41 -5.84
CA THR A 125 1.52 -24.26 -4.89
C THR A 125 2.93 -24.56 -5.40
N ARG A 126 3.06 -24.92 -6.68
CA ARG A 126 4.34 -25.23 -7.30
C ARG A 126 5.25 -24.00 -7.35
N LEU A 127 4.71 -22.84 -7.72
CA LEU A 127 5.46 -21.59 -7.81
C LEU A 127 5.84 -21.06 -6.42
N ALA A 128 4.95 -21.18 -5.43
CA ALA A 128 5.24 -20.81 -4.04
C ALA A 128 6.40 -21.64 -3.47
N ALA A 129 6.43 -22.94 -3.76
CA ALA A 129 7.54 -23.81 -3.39
C ALA A 129 8.86 -23.40 -4.06
N GLN A 130 8.83 -22.98 -5.34
CA GLN A 130 10.02 -22.48 -6.04
C GLN A 130 10.52 -21.15 -5.48
N ALA A 131 9.62 -20.30 -4.99
CA ALA A 131 9.93 -19.01 -4.39
C ALA A 131 10.26 -19.07 -2.88
N ASP A 132 10.32 -20.27 -2.29
CA ASP A 132 10.55 -20.51 -0.85
C ASP A 132 9.57 -19.73 0.05
N VAL A 133 8.30 -19.69 -0.36
CA VAL A 133 7.21 -19.10 0.44
C VAL A 133 6.16 -20.15 0.81
N PRO A 134 5.56 -20.05 2.01
CA PRO A 134 4.37 -20.83 2.35
C PRO A 134 3.30 -20.69 1.26
N GLY A 135 2.60 -21.79 0.95
CA GLY A 135 1.52 -21.78 -0.04
C GLY A 135 0.44 -20.76 0.35
N PRO A 136 0.25 -19.67 -0.42
CA PRO A 136 -0.74 -18.66 -0.09
C PRO A 136 -2.14 -19.15 -0.43
N ASP A 137 -3.15 -18.55 0.23
CA ASP A 137 -4.54 -18.73 -0.15
C ASP A 137 -4.75 -18.24 -1.60
N VAL A 138 -5.69 -18.85 -2.31
CA VAL A 138 -6.11 -18.41 -3.65
C VAL A 138 -7.51 -17.80 -3.57
N ALA A 139 -7.68 -16.63 -4.18
CA ALA A 139 -8.96 -15.99 -4.31
C ALA A 139 -9.25 -15.59 -5.75
N VAL A 140 -10.52 -15.71 -6.15
CA VAL A 140 -11.00 -15.33 -7.48
C VAL A 140 -12.01 -14.20 -7.35
N LYS A 141 -11.86 -13.18 -8.19
CA LYS A 141 -12.84 -12.13 -8.40
C LYS A 141 -13.51 -12.32 -9.75
N HIS A 142 -14.84 -12.39 -9.75
CA HIS A 142 -15.61 -12.43 -10.99
C HIS A 142 -15.68 -11.03 -11.61
N THR A 143 -14.92 -10.83 -12.68
CA THR A 143 -14.89 -9.58 -13.47
C THR A 143 -14.18 -9.86 -14.79
N GLU A 144 -14.63 -9.21 -15.86
CA GLU A 144 -14.01 -9.32 -17.18
C GLU A 144 -12.72 -8.51 -17.31
N ILE A 145 -12.43 -7.60 -16.36
CA ILE A 145 -11.21 -6.78 -16.38
C ILE A 145 -10.03 -7.66 -15.91
N PRO A 146 -9.05 -7.96 -16.77
CA PRO A 146 -7.93 -8.82 -16.42
C PRO A 146 -7.03 -8.14 -15.39
N ASN A 147 -6.83 -8.82 -14.25
CA ASN A 147 -5.93 -8.41 -13.18
C ASN A 147 -5.55 -9.61 -12.29
N ALA A 148 -4.37 -9.55 -11.68
CA ALA A 148 -3.91 -10.42 -10.61
C ALA A 148 -3.06 -9.59 -9.64
N PHE A 149 -3.12 -9.91 -8.35
CA PHE A 149 -2.28 -9.26 -7.34
C PHE A 149 -2.14 -10.13 -6.09
N ALA A 150 -1.06 -9.95 -5.35
CA ALA A 150 -0.90 -10.55 -4.02
C ALA A 150 -1.14 -9.57 -2.87
N VAL A 151 -1.70 -10.08 -1.76
CA VAL A 151 -1.93 -9.30 -0.54
C VAL A 151 -1.55 -10.11 0.69
N GLY A 152 -1.06 -9.44 1.73
CA GLY A 152 -0.72 -10.08 3.00
C GLY A 152 0.77 -10.24 3.24
N THR A 153 1.09 -11.22 4.08
CA THR A 153 2.47 -11.53 4.49
C THR A 153 2.89 -12.88 3.92
N PRO A 154 4.19 -13.19 3.83
CA PRO A 154 4.63 -14.51 3.36
C PRO A 154 3.96 -15.69 4.10
N GLY A 155 3.60 -15.53 5.38
CA GLY A 155 2.97 -16.60 6.18
C GLY A 155 1.43 -16.60 6.20
N ASP A 156 0.77 -15.55 5.71
CA ASP A 156 -0.71 -15.40 5.68
C ASP A 156 -1.07 -14.59 4.43
N GLY A 157 -0.56 -15.04 3.28
CA GLY A 157 -0.68 -14.40 1.99
C GLY A 157 -1.91 -14.89 1.23
N THR A 158 -2.46 -14.05 0.36
CA THR A 158 -3.50 -14.45 -0.59
C THR A 158 -3.15 -13.91 -1.97
N VAL A 159 -3.15 -14.78 -2.98
CA VAL A 159 -3.07 -14.40 -4.39
C VAL A 159 -4.48 -14.27 -4.93
N VAL A 160 -4.77 -13.11 -5.52
CA VAL A 160 -6.07 -12.79 -6.11
C VAL A 160 -5.92 -12.79 -7.62
N VAL A 161 -6.77 -13.52 -8.31
CA VAL A 161 -6.89 -13.48 -9.78
C VAL A 161 -8.31 -13.14 -10.19
N THR A 162 -8.48 -12.62 -11.40
CA THR A 162 -9.79 -12.30 -11.97
C THR A 162 -10.18 -13.32 -13.03
N THR A 163 -11.47 -13.59 -13.20
CA THR A 163 -11.94 -14.48 -14.28
C THR A 163 -11.50 -13.98 -15.65
N GLY A 164 -11.57 -12.67 -15.90
CA GLY A 164 -11.10 -12.09 -17.16
C GLY A 164 -9.61 -12.26 -17.44
N LEU A 165 -8.77 -12.49 -16.42
CA LEU A 165 -7.37 -12.84 -16.62
C LEU A 165 -7.22 -14.33 -16.97
N LEU A 166 -7.95 -15.21 -16.26
CA LEU A 166 -7.98 -16.65 -16.54
C LEU A 166 -8.51 -16.96 -17.94
N ASP A 167 -9.50 -16.20 -18.42
CA ASP A 167 -10.11 -16.42 -19.73
C ASP A 167 -9.23 -15.93 -20.90
N ARG A 168 -8.20 -15.11 -20.62
CA ARG A 168 -7.37 -14.46 -21.65
C ARG A 168 -5.97 -15.01 -21.77
N LEU A 169 -5.39 -15.49 -20.68
CA LEU A 169 -4.01 -15.97 -20.64
C LEU A 169 -3.96 -17.48 -20.78
N GLY A 170 -2.99 -17.98 -21.55
CA GLY A 170 -2.63 -19.39 -21.52
C GLY A 170 -1.87 -19.76 -20.24
N ASP A 171 -1.65 -21.05 -20.01
CA ASP A 171 -1.01 -21.57 -18.80
C ASP A 171 0.37 -20.95 -18.53
N GLU A 172 1.22 -20.83 -19.57
CA GLU A 172 2.56 -20.30 -19.42
C GLU A 172 2.57 -18.80 -19.06
N GLU A 173 1.65 -18.03 -19.66
CA GLU A 173 1.50 -16.60 -19.38
C GLU A 173 0.92 -16.36 -17.99
N LEU A 174 -0.07 -17.18 -17.59
CA LEU A 174 -0.63 -17.15 -16.25
C LEU A 174 0.44 -17.48 -15.20
N GLU A 175 1.24 -18.52 -15.42
CA GLU A 175 2.34 -18.88 -14.53
C GLU A 175 3.37 -17.76 -14.39
N ALA A 176 3.71 -17.06 -15.48
CA ALA A 176 4.60 -15.91 -15.43
C ALA A 176 4.03 -14.78 -14.56
N VAL A 177 2.74 -14.47 -14.69
CA VAL A 177 2.05 -13.47 -13.85
C VAL A 177 2.00 -13.91 -12.39
N LEU A 178 1.65 -15.17 -12.11
CA LEU A 178 1.60 -15.70 -10.75
C LEU A 178 2.98 -15.71 -10.09
N ALA A 179 4.03 -16.06 -10.84
CA ALA A 179 5.41 -16.02 -10.35
C ALA A 179 5.83 -14.59 -9.99
N HIS A 180 5.45 -13.60 -10.81
CA HIS A 180 5.66 -12.19 -10.50
C HIS A 180 4.97 -11.79 -9.19
N GLU A 181 3.69 -12.14 -9.02
CA GLU A 181 2.94 -11.80 -7.80
C GLU A 181 3.45 -12.51 -6.55
N LEU A 182 3.87 -13.77 -6.67
CA LEU A 182 4.50 -14.53 -5.59
C LEU A 182 5.85 -13.93 -5.18
N SER A 183 6.60 -13.34 -6.11
CA SER A 183 7.85 -12.64 -5.79
C SER A 183 7.60 -11.43 -4.87
N HIS A 184 6.47 -10.73 -5.02
CA HIS A 184 6.08 -9.63 -4.11
C HIS A 184 5.74 -10.14 -2.71
N LEU A 185 5.15 -11.32 -2.59
CA LEU A 185 4.95 -11.97 -1.29
C LEU A 185 6.28 -12.37 -0.68
N ALA A 186 7.16 -13.03 -1.43
CA ALA A 186 8.48 -13.48 -0.97
C ALA A 186 9.34 -12.31 -0.47
N ASN A 187 9.34 -11.20 -1.20
CA ASN A 187 10.10 -10.01 -0.85
C ASN A 187 9.45 -9.14 0.24
N ARG A 188 8.22 -9.46 0.66
CA ARG A 188 7.39 -8.67 1.60
C ARG A 188 6.92 -7.31 1.05
N ASP A 189 7.04 -7.08 -0.26
CA ASP A 189 6.53 -5.87 -0.91
C ASP A 189 5.01 -5.74 -0.73
N ALA A 190 4.27 -6.85 -0.82
CA ALA A 190 2.83 -6.88 -0.59
C ALA A 190 2.44 -6.44 0.84
N SER A 191 3.25 -6.80 1.84
CA SER A 191 3.04 -6.38 3.23
C SER A 191 3.30 -4.89 3.41
N LEU A 192 4.40 -4.39 2.83
CA LEU A 192 4.75 -2.98 2.90
C LEU A 192 3.71 -2.10 2.20
N MET A 193 3.23 -2.52 1.03
CA MET A 193 2.14 -1.84 0.32
C MET A 193 0.87 -1.79 1.18
N THR A 194 0.51 -2.89 1.84
CA THR A 194 -0.65 -2.94 2.74
C THR A 194 -0.53 -1.94 3.87
N VAL A 195 0.66 -1.80 4.48
CA VAL A 195 0.91 -0.89 5.60
C VAL A 195 1.04 0.56 5.13
N ALA A 196 1.58 0.81 3.93
CA ALA A 196 1.75 2.14 3.34
C ALA A 196 0.41 2.89 3.16
N TRP A 197 -0.71 2.17 3.06
CA TRP A 197 -2.07 2.74 3.00
C TRP A 197 -2.47 3.52 4.26
N VAL A 198 -1.71 3.46 5.36
CA VAL A 198 -1.99 4.25 6.57
C VAL A 198 -1.95 5.75 6.28
N LEU A 199 -1.02 6.20 5.43
CA LEU A 199 -0.84 7.62 5.15
C LEU A 199 -2.07 8.19 4.41
N PRO A 200 -2.52 7.61 3.27
CA PRO A 200 -3.78 8.01 2.65
C PRO A 200 -4.98 7.99 3.60
N THR A 201 -5.04 7.00 4.50
CA THR A 201 -6.12 6.88 5.49
C THR A 201 -6.11 8.04 6.49
N VAL A 202 -4.93 8.35 7.05
CA VAL A 202 -4.73 9.49 7.96
C VAL A 202 -5.04 10.81 7.25
N THR A 203 -4.54 10.98 6.02
CA THR A 203 -4.82 12.15 5.19
C THR A 203 -6.32 12.32 4.95
N TYR A 204 -7.03 11.24 4.61
CA TYR A 204 -8.48 11.28 4.40
C TYR A 204 -9.22 11.73 5.65
N TYR A 205 -8.96 11.14 6.82
CA TYR A 205 -9.65 11.51 8.04
C TYR A 205 -9.33 12.93 8.50
N LEU A 206 -8.09 13.40 8.32
CA LEU A 206 -7.73 14.78 8.61
C LEU A 206 -8.40 15.76 7.64
N ALA A 207 -8.49 15.43 6.35
CA ALA A 207 -9.23 16.23 5.37
C ALA A 207 -10.72 16.30 5.70
N VAL A 208 -11.33 15.17 6.08
CA VAL A 208 -12.72 15.11 6.54
C VAL A 208 -12.91 15.97 7.79
N LEU A 209 -12.06 15.85 8.80
CA LEU A 209 -12.12 16.69 10.01
C LEU A 209 -11.99 18.18 9.66
N ALA A 210 -11.00 18.54 8.83
CA ALA A 210 -10.79 19.91 8.39
C ALA A 210 -12.02 20.46 7.66
N SER A 211 -12.65 19.66 6.78
CA SER A 211 -13.87 20.05 6.08
C SER A 211 -15.05 20.28 7.02
N TYR A 212 -15.20 19.46 8.08
CA TYR A 212 -16.25 19.68 9.09
C TYR A 212 -16.00 20.94 9.92
N VAL A 213 -14.76 21.20 10.32
CA VAL A 213 -14.38 22.42 11.03
C VAL A 213 -14.66 23.64 10.15
N LEU A 214 -14.27 23.59 8.88
CA LEU A 214 -14.51 24.66 7.91
C LEU A 214 -15.99 24.87 7.66
N TYR A 215 -16.77 23.81 7.45
CA TYR A 215 -18.22 23.90 7.27
C TYR A 215 -18.89 24.51 8.50
N GLY A 216 -18.49 24.07 9.70
CA GLY A 216 -18.95 24.63 10.96
C GLY A 216 -18.61 26.12 11.10
N LEU A 217 -17.40 26.51 10.72
CA LEU A 217 -16.94 27.90 10.70
C LEU A 217 -17.75 28.75 9.72
N VAL A 218 -17.90 28.34 8.47
CA VAL A 218 -18.67 29.07 7.46
C VAL A 218 -20.13 29.22 7.90
N ARG A 219 -20.73 28.18 8.49
CA ARG A 219 -22.09 28.26 9.01
C ARG A 219 -22.19 29.15 10.24
N PHE A 220 -21.23 29.10 11.16
CA PHE A 220 -21.22 29.96 12.35
C PHE A 220 -21.05 31.44 11.96
N LEU A 221 -20.13 31.73 11.04
CA LEU A 221 -19.91 33.06 10.47
C LEU A 221 -21.12 33.54 9.65
N GLY A 222 -21.78 32.66 8.91
CA GLY A 222 -22.95 32.98 8.08
C GLY A 222 -24.29 33.01 8.82
N ALA A 223 -24.44 32.29 9.94
CA ALA A 223 -25.69 32.20 10.71
C ALA A 223 -25.76 33.18 11.90
N GLY A 224 -24.64 33.80 12.29
CA GLY A 224 -24.59 34.77 13.41
C GLY A 224 -24.76 36.25 13.02
N GLY A 225 -24.99 36.57 11.75
CA GLY A 225 -24.82 37.93 11.21
C GLY A 225 -26.09 38.67 10.80
N GLY A 226 -27.15 38.64 11.61
CA GLY A 226 -28.28 39.56 11.44
C GLY A 226 -27.92 40.98 11.87
N GLY A 227 -27.09 41.69 11.11
CA GLY A 227 -26.80 43.10 11.39
C GLY A 227 -25.54 43.68 10.75
N GLY A 228 -25.71 44.32 9.60
CA GLY A 228 -25.01 45.55 9.20
C GLY A 228 -23.53 45.46 8.77
N GLY A 229 -23.30 45.46 7.44
CA GLY A 229 -22.25 46.21 6.73
C GLY A 229 -20.79 45.96 7.11
N ASN A 230 -20.05 45.28 6.21
CA ASN A 230 -18.58 45.13 6.14
C ASN A 230 -17.97 43.83 6.73
N ARG A 231 -18.72 43.00 7.46
CA ARG A 231 -18.25 41.68 7.94
C ARG A 231 -18.51 40.54 6.96
N ASP A 232 -19.53 40.66 6.13
CA ASP A 232 -19.99 39.61 5.20
C ASP A 232 -18.95 39.27 4.11
N GLY A 233 -18.17 40.25 3.65
CA GLY A 233 -17.13 40.04 2.64
C GLY A 233 -15.91 39.27 3.15
N ARG A 234 -15.57 39.41 4.44
CA ARG A 234 -14.40 38.75 5.05
C ARG A 234 -14.66 37.25 5.27
N GLY A 235 -15.85 36.88 5.76
CA GLY A 235 -16.24 35.48 5.94
C GLY A 235 -16.28 34.70 4.62
N LEU A 236 -16.80 35.32 3.56
CA LEU A 236 -16.81 34.74 2.20
C LEU A 236 -15.40 34.62 1.60
N LEU A 237 -14.52 35.59 1.83
CA LEU A 237 -13.12 35.53 1.38
C LEU A 237 -12.33 34.44 2.12
N VAL A 238 -12.51 34.25 3.43
CA VAL A 238 -11.88 33.13 4.16
C VAL A 238 -12.37 31.79 3.64
N GLY A 239 -13.69 31.64 3.47
CA GLY A 239 -14.27 30.42 2.89
C GLY A 239 -13.70 30.11 1.50
N LEU A 240 -13.55 31.13 0.65
CA LEU A 240 -13.03 30.98 -0.70
C LEU A 240 -11.51 30.69 -0.72
N VAL A 241 -10.70 31.39 0.06
CA VAL A 241 -9.25 31.15 0.15
C VAL A 241 -8.93 29.75 0.68
N VAL A 242 -9.71 29.25 1.65
CA VAL A 242 -9.48 27.92 2.23
C VAL A 242 -10.02 26.79 1.35
N ILE A 243 -11.05 27.01 0.53
CA ILE A 243 -11.57 26.00 -0.43
C ILE A 243 -10.70 25.89 -1.69
N THR A 244 -9.96 26.93 -2.05
CA THR A 244 -9.21 26.98 -3.33
C THR A 244 -7.73 26.61 -3.19
N VAL A 245 -7.24 26.34 -1.98
CA VAL A 245 -5.83 25.99 -1.68
C VAL A 245 -5.72 24.54 -1.23
#